data_AF-A0AAF1BMN8-F1
#
_entry.id   AF-A0AAF1BMN8-F1
#
_cell.length_a   1.000
_cell.length_b   1.000
_cell.length_c   1.000
_cell.angle_alpha   90.00
_cell.angle_beta   90.00
_cell.angle_gamma   90.00
#
_symmetry.space_group_name_H-M   'P 1'
#
loop_
_entity.id
_entity.type
_entity.pdbx_description
1 polymer ?
#
loop_
_entity_poly.entity_id
_entity_poly.type
_entity_poly.pdbx_seq_one_letter_code
_entity_poly.pdbx_strand_id
1 'polypeptide(L)'
;MSARHRFQSFLYHTSFTFFILILSALMVGSAWGLGEQAWRTDHQRRWNVFALVAAYVAFLIVSVMHVWSRVFSVKKVLRSMPKPYMPTKNVDVPRRVSDLIQTEYSRTSVIAHLAQATTGQQEGWGRPGTKWADVHFRTYILGTLDEMRNILHPDYSHAPPTSLQPLIDATANFPPSEPDGKPDPLRLFVASYAKILERARYAAKEPTEGDAEAVHSVVGLVRGMVDLRTAKRDAAAARAAPSSATSSAQPSREPSGSHAPHHRGRSRTLGVSFGGVELGAKPPLHQSSW
;
A
#
# COMPACT_ATOMS: atom_id res chain seq x y z
N MET A 1 -9.56 9.63 -0.68
CA MET A 1 -9.27 9.79 -2.12
C MET A 1 -8.62 11.14 -2.48
N SER A 2 -7.69 11.69 -1.67
CA SER A 2 -7.35 13.13 -1.74
C SER A 2 -5.86 13.51 -1.74
N ALA A 3 -4.93 12.65 -1.32
CA ALA A 3 -3.49 12.99 -1.27
C ALA A 3 -2.75 12.72 -2.59
N ARG A 4 -3.02 11.57 -3.24
CA ARG A 4 -2.32 11.16 -4.48
C ARG A 4 -2.60 12.11 -5.65
N HIS A 5 -3.84 12.56 -5.83
CA HIS A 5 -4.18 13.52 -6.88
C HIS A 5 -3.56 14.91 -6.66
N ARG A 6 -3.50 15.38 -5.41
CA ARG A 6 -2.86 16.65 -5.07
C ARG A 6 -1.35 16.60 -5.33
N PHE A 7 -0.71 15.50 -4.96
CA PHE A 7 0.71 15.28 -5.22
C PHE A 7 1.03 15.18 -6.71
N GLN A 8 0.23 14.46 -7.48
CA GLN A 8 0.36 14.40 -8.94
C GLN A 8 0.20 15.79 -9.58
N SER A 9 -0.85 16.54 -9.21
CA SER A 9 -1.07 17.89 -9.76
C SER A 9 0.09 18.83 -9.45
N PHE A 10 0.63 18.74 -8.23
CA PHE A 10 1.80 19.50 -7.80
C PHE A 10 3.04 19.14 -8.63
N LEU A 11 3.36 17.84 -8.77
CA LEU A 11 4.48 17.36 -9.58
C LEU A 11 4.37 17.78 -11.05
N TYR A 12 3.17 17.74 -11.63
CA TYR A 12 2.95 18.18 -13.01
C TYR A 12 3.16 19.68 -13.17
N HIS A 13 2.74 20.50 -12.21
CA HIS A 13 2.96 21.95 -12.28
C HIS A 13 4.43 22.31 -12.06
N THR A 14 5.09 21.70 -11.08
CA THR A 14 6.50 21.98 -10.77
C THR A 14 7.44 21.52 -11.88
N SER A 15 7.27 20.30 -12.40
CA SER A 15 8.08 19.77 -13.52
C SER A 15 7.94 20.61 -14.78
N PHE A 16 6.72 21.04 -15.11
CA PHE A 16 6.46 21.90 -16.25
C PHE A 16 7.10 23.29 -16.09
N THR A 17 6.95 23.95 -14.94
CA THR A 17 7.60 25.25 -14.68
C THR A 17 9.12 25.14 -14.67
N PHE A 18 9.65 24.05 -14.13
CA PHE A 18 11.08 23.78 -14.08
C PHE A 18 11.65 23.59 -15.50
N PHE A 19 10.94 22.86 -16.36
CA PHE A 19 11.36 22.66 -17.75
C PHE A 19 11.34 23.96 -18.55
N ILE A 20 10.33 24.83 -18.35
CA ILE A 20 10.30 26.16 -18.95
C ILE A 20 11.46 27.03 -18.44
N LEU A 21 11.76 26.99 -17.15
CA LEU A 21 12.88 27.73 -16.57
C LEU A 21 14.22 27.27 -17.17
N ILE A 22 14.45 25.97 -17.26
CA ILE A 22 15.66 25.41 -17.88
C ILE A 22 15.74 25.82 -19.35
N LEU A 23 14.66 25.65 -20.13
CA LEU A 23 14.65 26.08 -21.54
C LEU A 23 14.96 27.57 -21.66
N SER A 24 14.39 28.41 -20.80
CA SER A 24 14.67 29.84 -20.82
C SER A 24 16.13 30.16 -20.50
N ALA A 25 16.72 29.47 -19.52
CA ALA A 25 18.12 29.65 -19.13
C ALA A 25 19.09 29.18 -20.22
N LEU A 26 18.84 28.01 -20.82
CA LEU A 26 19.61 27.52 -21.96
C LEU A 26 19.52 28.48 -23.15
N MET A 27 18.35 29.10 -23.36
CA MET A 27 18.16 30.07 -24.44
C MET A 27 18.94 31.36 -24.20
N VAL A 28 18.92 31.90 -22.98
CA VAL A 28 19.75 33.06 -22.61
C VAL A 28 21.23 32.74 -22.76
N GLY A 29 21.66 31.53 -22.38
CA GLY A 29 23.03 31.05 -22.60
C GLY A 29 23.41 30.99 -24.08
N SER A 30 22.52 30.49 -24.94
CA SER A 30 22.73 30.46 -26.40
C SER A 30 22.85 31.86 -26.99
N ALA A 31 22.01 32.79 -26.54
CA ALA A 31 22.06 34.19 -26.97
C ALA A 31 23.34 34.90 -26.50
N TRP A 32 23.83 34.59 -25.29
CA TRP A 32 25.10 35.11 -24.80
C TRP A 32 26.27 34.65 -25.68
N GLY A 33 26.32 33.36 -26.02
CA GLY A 33 27.35 32.80 -26.89
C GLY A 33 27.31 33.39 -28.31
N LEU A 34 26.13 33.54 -28.89
CA LEU A 34 25.94 34.16 -30.22
C LEU A 34 26.26 35.67 -30.20
N GLY A 35 25.95 36.36 -29.10
CA GLY A 35 26.27 37.77 -28.91
C GLY A 35 27.78 38.00 -28.82
N GLU A 36 28.51 37.15 -28.09
CA GLU A 36 29.96 37.23 -27.99
C GLU A 36 30.64 36.96 -29.34
N GLN A 37 30.12 36.00 -30.12
CA GLN A 37 30.56 35.72 -31.49
C GLN A 37 30.25 36.88 -32.45
N ALA A 38 29.06 37.47 -32.37
CA ALA A 38 28.67 38.62 -33.18
C ALA A 38 29.52 39.86 -32.91
N TRP A 39 30.05 40.00 -31.69
CA TRP A 39 30.91 41.12 -31.31
C TRP A 39 32.35 40.98 -31.83
N ARG A 40 32.89 39.76 -31.90
CA ARG A 40 34.27 39.52 -32.36
C ARG A 40 34.43 39.44 -33.89
N THR A 41 33.36 39.23 -34.65
CA THR A 41 33.43 39.05 -36.11
C THR A 41 33.01 40.32 -36.87
N ASP A 42 33.99 41.06 -37.40
CA ASP A 42 33.82 42.42 -37.95
C ASP A 42 32.96 42.50 -39.23
N HIS A 43 33.02 41.50 -40.12
CA HIS A 43 32.42 41.60 -41.47
C HIS A 43 30.94 41.20 -41.58
N GLN A 44 30.41 40.37 -40.67
CA GLN A 44 29.02 39.84 -40.71
C GLN A 44 28.13 40.33 -39.55
N ARG A 45 28.62 41.29 -38.77
CA ARG A 45 27.97 41.82 -37.55
C ARG A 45 26.50 42.21 -37.73
N ARG A 46 26.13 42.85 -38.85
CA ARG A 46 24.75 43.31 -39.10
C ARG A 46 23.76 42.15 -39.27
N TRP A 47 24.16 41.09 -39.97
CA TRP A 47 23.32 39.90 -40.18
C TRP A 47 23.15 39.09 -38.90
N ASN A 48 24.22 38.96 -38.10
CA ASN A 48 24.15 38.27 -36.82
C ASN A 48 23.25 39.00 -35.81
N VAL A 49 23.32 40.33 -35.76
CA VAL A 49 22.43 41.14 -34.91
C VAL A 49 20.98 41.04 -35.39
N PHE A 50 20.73 41.06 -36.70
CA PHE A 50 19.37 40.91 -37.24
C PHE A 50 18.78 39.52 -36.92
N ALA A 51 19.57 38.45 -37.10
CA ALA A 51 19.17 37.09 -36.76
C ALA A 51 18.87 36.93 -35.27
N LEU A 52 19.67 37.55 -34.40
CA LEU A 52 19.43 37.57 -32.95
C LEU A 52 18.10 38.25 -32.63
N VAL A 53 17.87 39.47 -33.15
CA VAL A 53 16.62 40.21 -32.92
C VAL A 53 15.41 39.42 -33.43
N ALA A 54 15.49 38.84 -34.63
CA ALA A 54 14.42 38.02 -35.20
C ALA A 54 14.11 36.79 -34.35
N ALA A 55 15.13 36.10 -33.83
CA ALA A 55 14.96 34.96 -32.94
C ALA A 55 14.28 35.35 -31.62
N TYR A 56 14.62 36.51 -31.04
CA TYR A 56 13.99 37.02 -29.82
C TYR A 56 12.52 37.41 -30.04
N VAL A 57 12.19 38.03 -31.17
CA VAL A 57 10.80 38.36 -31.52
C VAL A 57 9.97 37.09 -31.71
N ALA A 58 10.49 36.11 -32.45
CA ALA A 58 9.83 34.82 -32.62
C ALA A 58 9.62 34.09 -31.28
N PHE A 59 10.61 34.14 -30.40
CA PHE A 59 10.52 33.58 -29.06
C PHE A 59 9.45 34.27 -28.19
N LEU A 60 9.40 35.60 -28.20
CA LEU A 60 8.39 36.36 -27.47
C LEU A 60 6.98 35.95 -27.93
N ILE A 61 6.78 35.79 -29.24
CA ILE A 61 5.51 35.34 -29.82
C ILE A 61 5.14 33.94 -29.33
N VAL A 62 6.07 32.98 -29.38
CA VAL A 62 5.84 31.59 -28.94
C VAL A 62 5.54 31.53 -27.44
N SER A 63 6.29 32.28 -26.63
CA SER A 63 6.09 32.38 -25.18
C SER A 63 4.70 32.92 -24.84
N VAL A 64 4.31 34.05 -25.45
CA VAL A 64 2.99 34.64 -25.27
C VAL A 64 1.88 33.67 -25.71
N MET A 65 2.03 33.04 -26.88
CA MET A 65 1.05 32.09 -27.41
C MET A 65 0.88 30.88 -26.47
N HIS A 66 1.96 30.40 -25.86
CA HIS A 66 1.91 29.29 -24.92
C HIS A 66 1.21 29.67 -23.61
N VAL A 67 1.54 30.83 -23.03
CA VAL A 67 0.88 31.35 -21.82
C VAL A 67 -0.61 31.57 -22.08
N TRP A 68 -0.96 32.14 -23.24
CA TRP A 68 -2.36 32.30 -23.63
C TRP A 68 -3.10 30.98 -23.77
N SER A 69 -2.54 30.00 -24.48
CA SER A 69 -3.15 28.67 -24.62
C SER A 69 -3.46 28.03 -23.26
N ARG A 70 -2.54 28.16 -22.30
CA ARG A 70 -2.75 27.70 -20.92
C ARG A 70 -3.89 28.44 -20.22
N VAL A 71 -3.91 29.77 -20.30
CA VAL A 71 -4.96 30.59 -19.67
C VAL A 71 -6.33 30.30 -20.30
N PHE A 72 -6.41 30.15 -21.61
CA PHE A 72 -7.64 29.79 -22.31
C PHE A 72 -8.14 28.39 -21.93
N SER A 73 -7.23 27.41 -21.86
CA SER A 73 -7.58 26.06 -21.42
C SER A 73 -8.13 26.04 -20.00
N VAL A 74 -7.45 26.71 -19.06
CA VAL A 74 -7.92 26.85 -17.67
C VAL A 74 -9.28 27.55 -17.62
N LYS A 75 -9.44 28.69 -18.31
CA LYS A 75 -10.75 29.38 -18.40
C LYS A 75 -11.84 28.52 -19.02
N LYS A 76 -11.52 27.69 -20.02
CA LYS A 76 -12.46 26.77 -20.66
C LYS A 76 -12.91 25.68 -19.68
N VAL A 77 -11.97 25.10 -18.92
CA VAL A 77 -12.28 24.12 -17.88
C VAL A 77 -13.11 24.73 -16.75
N LEU A 78 -12.76 25.93 -16.28
CA LEU A 78 -13.55 26.64 -15.26
C LEU A 78 -14.96 27.00 -15.77
N ARG A 79 -15.12 27.29 -17.07
CA ARG A 79 -16.44 27.51 -17.69
C ARG A 79 -17.26 26.23 -17.81
N SER A 80 -16.62 25.08 -18.00
CA SER A 80 -17.32 23.78 -18.05
C SER A 80 -17.71 23.25 -16.67
N MET A 81 -17.07 23.71 -15.60
CA MET A 81 -17.52 23.38 -14.25
C MET A 81 -18.86 24.10 -13.98
N PRO A 82 -19.92 23.37 -13.60
CA PRO A 82 -21.15 24.01 -13.16
C PRO A 82 -20.83 24.91 -11.97
N LYS A 83 -21.06 26.21 -12.11
CA LYS A 83 -20.73 27.19 -11.07
C LYS A 83 -21.50 26.82 -9.79
N PRO A 84 -20.87 26.81 -8.59
CA PRO A 84 -21.53 26.48 -7.32
C PRO A 84 -22.68 27.43 -6.94
N TYR A 85 -22.88 28.51 -7.70
CA TYR A 85 -24.02 29.40 -7.54
C TYR A 85 -25.26 28.75 -8.15
N MET A 86 -25.79 27.74 -7.45
CA MET A 86 -27.22 27.45 -7.53
C MET A 86 -27.92 28.47 -6.61
N PRO A 87 -28.81 29.34 -7.11
CA PRO A 87 -29.67 30.15 -6.25
C PRO A 87 -30.67 29.20 -5.57
N THR A 88 -30.22 28.53 -4.51
CA THR A 88 -31.05 27.68 -3.62
C THR A 88 -31.33 28.38 -2.30
N LYS A 89 -30.81 29.60 -2.12
CA LYS A 89 -31.15 30.43 -0.96
C LYS A 89 -32.57 30.95 -1.14
N ASN A 90 -33.38 30.86 -0.09
CA ASN A 90 -34.77 31.37 -0.02
C ASN A 90 -34.92 32.87 -0.35
N VAL A 91 -33.81 33.59 -0.47
CA VAL A 91 -33.74 35.03 -0.76
C VAL A 91 -33.70 35.30 -2.27
N ASP A 92 -33.21 34.34 -3.07
CA ASP A 92 -32.97 34.51 -4.52
C ASP A 92 -34.11 33.95 -5.39
N VAL A 93 -35.03 33.20 -4.79
CA VAL A 93 -36.10 32.47 -5.50
C VAL A 93 -37.40 32.54 -4.70
N PRO A 94 -38.58 32.68 -5.34
CA PRO A 94 -39.88 32.62 -4.64
C PRO A 94 -40.02 31.36 -3.78
N ARG A 95 -40.53 31.52 -2.56
CA ARG A 95 -40.65 30.44 -1.54
C ARG A 95 -41.24 29.13 -2.08
N ARG A 96 -42.24 29.23 -2.97
CA ARG A 96 -42.89 28.05 -3.57
C ARG A 96 -41.92 27.17 -4.38
N VAL A 97 -40.93 27.78 -5.02
CA VAL A 97 -39.92 27.06 -5.83
C VAL A 97 -38.82 26.51 -4.92
N SER A 98 -38.40 27.25 -3.87
CA SER A 98 -37.43 26.72 -2.90
C SER A 98 -37.98 25.50 -2.16
N ASP A 99 -39.25 25.54 -1.75
CA ASP A 99 -39.91 24.42 -1.06
C ASP A 99 -40.04 23.19 -1.99
N LEU A 100 -40.33 23.41 -3.27
CA LEU A 100 -40.36 22.33 -4.27
C LEU A 100 -38.98 21.70 -4.46
N ILE A 101 -37.93 22.50 -4.60
CA ILE A 101 -36.55 22.01 -4.75
C ILE A 101 -36.14 21.20 -3.52
N GLN A 102 -36.42 21.70 -2.31
CA GLN A 102 -36.12 20.98 -1.07
C GLN A 102 -36.88 19.66 -0.97
N THR A 103 -38.14 19.63 -1.40
CA THR A 103 -38.99 18.43 -1.39
C THR A 103 -38.49 17.38 -2.37
N GLU A 104 -38.16 17.77 -3.60
CA GLU A 104 -37.60 16.82 -4.58
C GLU A 104 -36.17 16.38 -4.19
N TYR A 105 -35.39 17.26 -3.58
CA TYR A 105 -34.06 16.90 -3.08
C TYR A 105 -34.14 15.90 -1.92
N SER A 106 -35.07 16.09 -0.98
CA SER A 106 -35.27 15.15 0.13
C SER A 106 -35.81 13.81 -0.38
N ARG A 107 -36.71 13.83 -1.37
CA ARG A 107 -37.20 12.61 -2.02
C ARG A 107 -36.08 11.86 -2.74
N THR A 108 -35.28 12.56 -3.55
CA THR A 108 -34.19 11.94 -4.32
C THR A 108 -33.06 11.46 -3.41
N SER A 109 -32.76 12.15 -2.31
CA SER A 109 -31.74 11.71 -1.35
C SER A 109 -32.17 10.45 -0.60
N VAL A 110 -33.45 10.34 -0.21
CA VAL A 110 -34.01 9.12 0.38
C VAL A 110 -34.00 7.97 -0.62
N ILE A 111 -34.43 8.21 -1.87
CA ILE A 111 -34.38 7.18 -2.93
C ILE A 111 -32.94 6.74 -3.19
N ALA A 112 -31.98 7.66 -3.25
CA ALA A 112 -30.58 7.32 -3.43
C ALA A 112 -30.04 6.49 -2.26
N HIS A 113 -30.42 6.84 -1.03
CA HIS A 113 -30.06 6.08 0.16
C HIS A 113 -30.68 4.68 0.17
N LEU A 114 -31.94 4.54 -0.26
CA LEU A 114 -32.63 3.25 -0.39
C LEU A 114 -32.09 2.41 -1.56
N ALA A 115 -31.71 3.07 -2.66
CA ALA A 115 -31.14 2.45 -3.85
C ALA A 115 -29.68 2.05 -3.67
N GLN A 116 -29.02 2.55 -2.61
CA GLN A 116 -27.69 2.09 -2.25
C GLN A 116 -27.77 0.60 -1.95
N ALA A 117 -27.11 -0.20 -2.79
CA ALA A 117 -27.21 -1.65 -2.82
C ALA A 117 -26.71 -2.27 -1.52
N THR A 118 -27.57 -2.30 -0.52
CA THR A 118 -27.32 -2.96 0.77
C THR A 118 -27.62 -4.46 0.67
N THR A 119 -28.40 -4.86 -0.35
CA THR A 119 -28.95 -6.22 -0.51
C THR A 119 -28.44 -6.94 -1.75
N GLY A 120 -27.55 -6.33 -2.55
CA GLY A 120 -26.90 -6.99 -3.68
C GLY A 120 -25.93 -8.06 -3.19
N GLN A 121 -26.43 -9.26 -2.91
CA GLN A 121 -25.61 -10.42 -2.58
C GLN A 121 -25.00 -10.95 -3.87
N GLN A 122 -23.78 -10.50 -4.19
CA GLN A 122 -22.96 -11.20 -5.17
C GLN A 122 -22.42 -12.46 -4.51
N GLU A 123 -22.68 -13.63 -5.10
CA GLU A 123 -22.11 -14.88 -4.61
C GLU A 123 -20.58 -14.76 -4.54
N GLY A 124 -19.98 -15.24 -3.44
CA GLY A 124 -18.53 -15.15 -3.20
C GLY A 124 -18.04 -13.85 -2.55
N TRP A 125 -18.90 -12.84 -2.36
CA TRP A 125 -18.56 -11.60 -1.66
C TRP A 125 -19.26 -11.49 -0.31
N GLY A 126 -18.55 -10.91 0.66
CA GLY A 126 -19.13 -10.65 1.98
C GLY A 126 -20.16 -9.54 1.96
N ARG A 127 -21.13 -9.63 2.88
CA ARG A 127 -22.26 -8.70 2.96
C ARG A 127 -21.78 -7.33 3.47
N PRO A 128 -22.25 -6.21 2.89
CA PRO A 128 -21.96 -4.90 3.44
C PRO A 128 -22.51 -4.81 4.88
N GLY A 129 -21.67 -4.39 5.82
CA GLY A 129 -22.01 -4.30 7.25
C GLY A 129 -21.66 -5.53 8.10
N THR A 130 -21.16 -6.63 7.53
CA THR A 130 -20.58 -7.73 8.31
C THR A 130 -19.05 -7.60 8.42
N LYS A 131 -18.42 -8.45 9.24
CA LYS A 131 -16.95 -8.53 9.35
C LYS A 131 -16.25 -8.83 8.02
N TRP A 132 -17.00 -9.29 7.02
CA TRP A 132 -16.51 -9.65 5.70
C TRP A 132 -16.87 -8.62 4.62
N ALA A 133 -17.32 -7.42 5.00
CA ALA A 133 -17.62 -6.37 4.02
C ALA A 133 -16.40 -6.11 3.12
N ASP A 134 -16.63 -6.05 1.80
CA ASP A 134 -15.60 -5.84 0.78
C ASP A 134 -14.55 -6.96 0.66
N VAL A 135 -14.83 -8.14 1.21
CA VAL A 135 -13.95 -9.31 1.10
C VAL A 135 -14.51 -10.32 0.10
N HIS A 136 -13.67 -10.71 -0.86
CA HIS A 136 -13.95 -11.84 -1.76
C HIS A 136 -13.48 -13.14 -1.11
N PHE A 137 -14.42 -14.04 -0.80
CA PHE A 137 -14.17 -15.25 0.00
C PHE A 137 -13.14 -16.17 -0.65
N ARG A 138 -13.19 -16.36 -1.97
CA ARG A 138 -12.23 -17.20 -2.68
C ARG A 138 -10.81 -16.66 -2.56
N THR A 139 -10.63 -15.36 -2.82
CA THR A 139 -9.30 -14.72 -2.72
C THR A 139 -8.80 -14.74 -1.28
N TYR A 140 -9.67 -14.50 -0.30
CA TYR A 140 -9.34 -14.57 1.12
C TYR A 140 -8.86 -15.97 1.53
N ILE A 141 -9.63 -17.01 1.24
CA ILE A 141 -9.30 -18.41 1.57
C ILE A 141 -8.00 -18.85 0.89
N LEU A 142 -7.74 -18.41 -0.35
CA LEU A 142 -6.48 -18.72 -1.02
C LEU A 142 -5.29 -17.96 -0.42
N GLY A 143 -5.50 -16.72 0.03
CA GLY A 143 -4.49 -15.91 0.69
C GLY A 143 -4.04 -16.46 2.05
N THR A 144 -4.89 -17.21 2.76
CA THR A 144 -4.51 -17.84 4.04
C THR A 144 -3.49 -18.98 3.89
N LEU A 145 -3.23 -19.46 2.66
CA LEU A 145 -2.26 -20.52 2.43
C LEU A 145 -0.83 -20.11 2.80
N ASP A 146 -0.44 -18.87 2.49
CA ASP A 146 0.88 -18.35 2.84
C ASP A 146 1.04 -18.24 4.36
N GLU A 147 -0.01 -17.81 5.05
CA GLU A 147 -0.02 -17.74 6.51
C GLU A 147 0.12 -19.13 7.14
N MET A 148 -0.70 -20.10 6.71
CA MET A 148 -0.64 -21.47 7.22
C MET A 148 0.73 -22.13 6.97
N ARG A 149 1.33 -21.87 5.80
CA ARG A 149 2.66 -22.36 5.46
C ARG A 149 3.75 -21.76 6.35
N ASN A 150 3.69 -20.46 6.61
CA ASN A 150 4.64 -19.79 7.51
C ASN A 150 4.55 -20.32 8.94
N ILE A 151 3.35 -20.71 9.40
CA ILE A 151 3.15 -21.30 10.74
C ILE A 151 3.74 -22.70 10.83
N LEU A 152 3.47 -23.57 9.83
CA LEU A 152 3.89 -24.97 9.89
C LEU A 152 5.33 -25.20 9.47
N HIS A 153 5.84 -24.41 8.52
CA HIS A 153 7.13 -24.64 7.90
C HIS A 153 7.84 -23.32 7.53
N PRO A 154 8.29 -22.52 8.52
CA PRO A 154 8.91 -21.22 8.28
C PRO A 154 10.16 -21.30 7.39
N ASP A 155 10.87 -22.43 7.41
CA ASP A 155 12.13 -22.61 6.66
C ASP A 155 11.92 -23.07 5.19
N TYR A 156 10.70 -23.46 4.79
CA TYR A 156 10.43 -23.91 3.43
C TYR A 156 9.95 -22.75 2.55
N SER A 157 10.89 -21.94 2.09
CA SER A 157 10.63 -20.82 1.16
C SER A 157 10.40 -21.26 -0.30
N HIS A 158 10.66 -22.52 -0.67
CA HIS A 158 10.75 -22.96 -2.08
C HIS A 158 9.67 -23.92 -2.60
N ALA A 159 8.70 -24.35 -1.78
CA ALA A 159 7.61 -25.18 -2.28
C ALA A 159 6.68 -24.40 -3.24
N PRO A 160 6.05 -25.06 -4.22
CA PRO A 160 5.08 -24.43 -5.12
C PRO A 160 4.01 -23.69 -4.32
N PRO A 161 3.59 -22.48 -4.73
CA PRO A 161 2.61 -21.67 -3.99
C PRO A 161 1.23 -22.33 -3.89
N THR A 162 1.02 -23.45 -4.57
CA THR A 162 -0.28 -24.11 -4.73
C THR A 162 -0.29 -25.57 -4.30
N SER A 163 0.80 -26.14 -3.77
CA SER A 163 0.79 -27.54 -3.33
C SER A 163 0.32 -27.67 -1.87
N LEU A 164 -0.61 -28.60 -1.63
CA LEU A 164 -1.12 -28.95 -0.29
C LEU A 164 -0.29 -30.03 0.40
N GLN A 165 0.46 -30.83 -0.37
CA GLN A 165 1.33 -31.89 0.17
C GLN A 165 2.35 -31.39 1.20
N PRO A 166 3.05 -30.25 1.00
CA PRO A 166 4.00 -29.75 1.99
C PRO A 166 3.35 -29.41 3.34
N LEU A 167 2.08 -28.99 3.35
CA LEU A 167 1.34 -28.76 4.59
C LEU A 167 1.06 -30.07 5.33
N ILE A 168 0.65 -31.10 4.60
CA ILE A 168 0.39 -32.44 5.16
C ILE A 168 1.69 -33.06 5.68
N ASP A 169 2.77 -32.99 4.91
CA ASP A 169 4.08 -33.51 5.31
C ASP A 169 4.64 -32.75 6.52
N ALA A 170 4.46 -31.42 6.60
CA ALA A 170 4.84 -30.64 7.76
C ALA A 170 4.11 -31.08 9.03
N THR A 171 2.83 -31.47 8.94
CA THR A 171 2.12 -32.03 10.10
C THR A 171 2.67 -33.38 10.55
N ALA A 172 3.36 -34.11 9.69
CA ALA A 172 3.98 -35.38 10.04
C ALA A 172 5.24 -35.21 10.89
N ASN A 173 5.92 -34.07 10.78
CA ASN A 173 7.13 -33.75 11.55
C ASN A 173 6.85 -33.37 13.01
N PHE A 174 5.60 -33.11 13.39
CA PHE A 174 5.25 -32.85 14.78
C PHE A 174 5.05 -34.17 15.54
N PRO A 175 5.63 -34.32 16.74
CA PRO A 175 5.43 -35.52 17.55
C PRO A 175 3.95 -35.66 17.92
N PRO A 176 3.43 -36.90 17.97
CA PRO A 176 2.04 -37.14 18.31
C PRO A 176 1.73 -36.61 19.72
N SER A 177 0.58 -35.98 19.83
CA SER A 177 0.12 -35.29 21.04
C SER A 177 -0.24 -36.27 22.15
N GLU A 178 -0.62 -37.49 21.78
CA GLU A 178 -1.24 -38.48 22.64
C GLU A 178 -0.68 -39.87 22.28
N PRO A 179 -0.20 -40.66 23.25
CA PRO A 179 0.38 -41.98 23.01
C PRO A 179 -0.63 -43.08 22.65
N ASP A 180 -1.93 -42.74 22.52
CA ASP A 180 -3.06 -43.69 22.49
C ASP A 180 -3.66 -43.94 21.09
N GLY A 181 -2.89 -43.75 20.02
CA GLY A 181 -3.33 -44.10 18.66
C GLY A 181 -4.47 -43.25 18.07
N LYS A 182 -4.85 -42.15 18.73
CA LYS A 182 -5.81 -41.18 18.20
C LYS A 182 -5.14 -40.30 17.13
N PRO A 183 -5.87 -39.92 16.05
CA PRO A 183 -5.33 -39.01 15.05
C PRO A 183 -5.03 -37.65 15.66
N ASP A 184 -3.83 -37.13 15.40
CA ASP A 184 -3.40 -35.84 15.93
C ASP A 184 -4.40 -34.73 15.56
N PRO A 185 -4.84 -33.90 16.54
CA PRO A 185 -5.81 -32.85 16.29
C PRO A 185 -5.31 -31.89 15.21
N LEU A 186 -4.01 -31.58 15.20
CA LEU A 186 -3.39 -30.71 14.21
C LEU A 186 -3.51 -31.28 12.78
N ARG A 187 -3.36 -32.61 12.60
CA ARG A 187 -3.55 -33.27 11.31
C ARG A 187 -5.01 -33.20 10.86
N LEU A 188 -5.96 -33.37 11.78
CA LEU A 188 -7.38 -33.26 11.48
C LEU A 188 -7.74 -31.85 11.01
N PHE A 189 -7.23 -30.81 11.68
CA PHE A 189 -7.47 -29.43 11.30
C PHE A 189 -6.85 -29.09 9.93
N VAL A 190 -5.62 -29.52 9.67
CA VAL A 190 -4.96 -29.29 8.37
C VAL A 190 -5.66 -30.05 7.25
N ALA A 191 -6.14 -31.28 7.49
CA ALA A 191 -6.94 -32.02 6.52
C ALA A 191 -8.29 -31.32 6.24
N SER A 192 -8.95 -30.79 7.27
CA SER A 192 -10.18 -30.02 7.11
C SER A 192 -9.95 -28.72 6.32
N TYR A 193 -8.84 -28.04 6.57
CA TYR A 193 -8.41 -26.85 5.83
C TYR A 193 -8.12 -27.16 4.36
N ALA A 194 -7.37 -28.23 4.08
CA ALA A 194 -7.05 -28.67 2.73
C ALA A 194 -8.32 -28.91 1.90
N LYS A 195 -9.34 -29.55 2.48
CA LYS A 195 -10.63 -29.77 1.83
C LYS A 195 -11.36 -28.48 1.47
N ILE A 196 -11.35 -27.49 2.37
CA ILE A 196 -11.97 -26.17 2.10
C ILE A 196 -11.20 -25.44 1.00
N LEU A 197 -9.86 -25.53 1.00
CA LEU A 197 -9.02 -24.91 -0.01
C LEU A 197 -9.22 -25.52 -1.40
N GLU A 198 -9.29 -26.85 -1.51
CA GLU A 198 -9.57 -27.52 -2.79
C GLU A 198 -10.94 -27.12 -3.34
N ARG A 199 -11.93 -27.02 -2.45
CA ARG A 199 -13.26 -26.51 -2.83
C ARG A 199 -13.18 -25.06 -3.33
N ALA A 200 -12.44 -24.19 -2.66
CA ALA A 200 -12.26 -22.81 -3.11
C ALA A 200 -11.52 -22.70 -4.46
N ARG A 201 -10.64 -23.65 -4.78
CA ARG A 201 -9.88 -23.67 -6.05
C ARG A 201 -10.67 -24.20 -7.23
N TYR A 202 -11.41 -25.29 -7.03
CA TYR A 202 -11.95 -26.10 -8.12
C TYR A 202 -13.47 -26.16 -8.16
N ALA A 203 -14.18 -25.72 -7.12
CA ALA A 203 -15.64 -25.75 -7.15
C ALA A 203 -16.20 -24.70 -8.12
N ALA A 204 -17.25 -25.11 -8.84
CA ALA A 204 -18.04 -24.21 -9.69
C ALA A 204 -18.83 -23.19 -8.86
N LYS A 205 -19.26 -23.57 -7.64
CA LYS A 205 -19.99 -22.71 -6.71
C LYS A 205 -19.01 -21.87 -5.87
N GLU A 206 -19.28 -20.57 -5.73
CA GLU A 206 -18.46 -19.70 -4.90
C GLU A 206 -18.48 -20.10 -3.41
N PRO A 207 -17.35 -19.95 -2.70
CA PRO A 207 -17.29 -20.19 -1.26
C PRO A 207 -18.25 -19.27 -0.49
N THR A 208 -18.80 -19.80 0.59
CA THR A 208 -19.77 -19.08 1.44
C THR A 208 -19.07 -18.37 2.60
N GLU A 209 -19.79 -17.47 3.26
CA GLU A 209 -19.32 -16.78 4.49
C GLU A 209 -18.88 -17.77 5.58
N GLY A 210 -19.61 -18.89 5.72
CA GLY A 210 -19.27 -19.95 6.67
C GLY A 210 -17.95 -20.66 6.33
N ASP A 211 -17.62 -20.82 5.05
CA ASP A 211 -16.34 -21.42 4.63
C ASP A 211 -15.17 -20.49 4.97
N ALA A 212 -15.33 -19.18 4.79
CA ALA A 212 -14.32 -18.19 5.15
C ALA A 212 -14.11 -18.10 6.67
N GLU A 213 -15.18 -18.15 7.45
CA GLU A 213 -15.11 -18.18 8.92
C GLU A 213 -14.48 -19.47 9.45
N ALA A 214 -14.78 -20.62 8.85
CA ALA A 214 -14.16 -21.88 9.21
C ALA A 214 -12.65 -21.83 8.97
N VAL A 215 -12.21 -21.32 7.81
CA VAL A 215 -10.78 -21.16 7.49
C VAL A 215 -10.09 -20.24 8.48
N HIS A 216 -10.67 -19.08 8.77
CA HIS A 216 -10.11 -18.14 9.73
C HIS A 216 -9.91 -18.77 11.12
N SER A 217 -10.91 -19.51 11.58
CA SER A 217 -10.87 -20.19 12.89
C SER A 217 -9.83 -21.31 12.92
N VAL A 218 -9.73 -22.10 11.85
CA VAL A 218 -8.75 -23.20 11.75
C VAL A 218 -7.32 -22.67 11.74
N VAL A 219 -7.03 -21.63 10.95
CA VAL A 219 -5.69 -21.00 10.93
C VAL A 219 -5.33 -20.47 12.32
N GLY A 220 -6.26 -19.81 13.01
CA GLY A 220 -6.06 -19.33 14.39
C GLY A 220 -5.78 -20.45 15.39
N LEU A 221 -6.53 -21.56 15.32
CA LEU A 221 -6.33 -22.72 16.19
C LEU A 221 -4.98 -23.40 15.93
N VAL A 222 -4.60 -23.57 14.67
CA VAL A 222 -3.32 -24.17 14.27
C VAL A 222 -2.16 -23.32 14.75
N ARG A 223 -2.23 -22.00 14.58
CA ARG A 223 -1.26 -21.06 15.15
C ARG A 223 -1.12 -21.23 16.66
N GLY A 224 -2.24 -21.21 17.39
CA GLY A 224 -2.24 -21.40 18.83
C GLY A 224 -1.64 -22.73 19.28
N MET A 225 -1.93 -23.83 18.57
CA MET A 225 -1.34 -25.14 18.88
C MET A 225 0.16 -25.19 18.63
N VAL A 226 0.65 -24.59 17.54
CA VAL A 226 2.08 -24.54 17.21
C VAL A 226 2.83 -23.66 18.22
N ASP A 227 2.28 -22.51 18.59
CA ASP A 227 2.87 -21.60 19.58
C ASP A 227 2.97 -22.27 20.97
N LEU A 228 1.93 -23.01 21.39
CA LEU A 228 1.96 -23.76 22.65
C LEU A 228 3.01 -24.88 22.62
N ARG A 229 3.17 -25.56 21.48
CA ARG A 229 4.16 -26.64 21.32
C ARG A 229 5.59 -26.12 21.30
N THR A 230 5.84 -25.03 20.59
CA THR A 230 7.14 -24.36 20.57
C THR A 230 7.51 -23.86 21.96
N ALA A 231 6.59 -23.18 22.66
CA ALA A 231 6.81 -22.75 24.04
C ALA A 231 7.08 -23.92 25.01
N LYS A 232 6.35 -25.04 24.89
CA LYS A 232 6.59 -26.24 25.70
C LYS A 232 7.98 -26.83 25.42
N ARG A 233 8.41 -26.86 24.16
CA ARG A 233 9.73 -27.36 23.76
C ARG A 233 10.83 -26.46 24.32
N ASP A 234 10.67 -25.14 24.24
CA ASP A 234 11.64 -24.18 24.73
C ASP A 234 11.73 -24.21 26.27
N ALA A 235 10.60 -24.38 26.96
CA ALA A 235 10.56 -24.58 28.40
C ALA A 235 11.22 -25.91 28.83
N ALA A 236 11.05 -26.99 28.05
CA ALA A 236 11.73 -28.26 28.28
C ALA A 236 13.24 -28.16 28.03
N ALA A 237 13.65 -27.46 26.96
CA ALA A 237 15.06 -27.19 26.67
C ALA A 237 15.72 -26.32 27.76
N ALA A 238 15.01 -25.30 28.27
CA ALA A 238 15.48 -24.47 29.38
C ALA A 238 15.62 -25.26 30.69
N ARG A 239 14.77 -26.26 30.93
CA ARG A 239 14.89 -27.18 32.09
C ARG A 239 16.00 -28.21 31.93
N ALA A 240 16.33 -28.59 30.69
CA ALA A 240 17.36 -29.57 30.37
C ALA A 240 18.78 -28.95 30.30
N ALA A 241 18.92 -27.62 30.33
CA ALA A 241 20.21 -26.94 30.40
C ALA A 241 20.74 -26.96 31.86
N PRO A 242 21.81 -27.70 32.17
CA PRO A 242 22.38 -27.72 33.52
C PRO A 242 23.07 -26.39 33.85
N SER A 243 22.87 -25.92 35.08
CA SER A 243 23.56 -24.80 35.71
C SER A 243 25.07 -25.03 35.79
N SER A 244 25.82 -24.64 34.75
CA SER A 244 27.28 -24.52 34.80
C SER A 244 27.69 -23.05 34.97
N ALA A 245 27.41 -22.48 36.14
CA ALA A 245 28.00 -21.21 36.55
C ALA A 245 28.18 -21.17 38.07
N THR A 246 29.28 -21.73 38.58
CA THR A 246 30.00 -21.31 39.80
C THR A 246 31.33 -22.08 39.92
N SER A 247 32.42 -21.36 40.23
CA SER A 247 33.80 -21.84 40.56
C SER A 247 34.66 -22.34 39.38
N SER A 248 35.94 -21.97 39.17
CA SER A 248 36.97 -21.32 40.00
C SER A 248 38.24 -21.04 39.18
N ALA A 249 38.93 -19.94 39.48
CA ALA A 249 40.38 -19.73 39.57
C ALA A 249 41.38 -20.08 38.41
N GLN A 250 42.11 -19.03 38.01
CA GLN A 250 43.43 -18.90 37.32
C GLN A 250 44.59 -19.73 37.97
N PRO A 251 45.86 -19.80 37.46
CA PRO A 251 46.52 -19.02 36.38
C PRO A 251 47.62 -19.70 35.48
N SER A 252 48.07 -18.94 34.46
CA SER A 252 49.45 -18.85 33.87
C SER A 252 50.11 -20.00 33.08
N ARG A 253 50.29 -19.81 31.76
CA ARG A 253 51.62 -19.66 31.07
C ARG A 253 51.48 -19.48 29.54
N GLU A 254 52.04 -18.37 29.05
CA GLU A 254 52.45 -18.05 27.67
C GLU A 254 53.85 -18.66 27.35
N PRO A 255 54.44 -18.49 26.14
CA PRO A 255 53.87 -18.38 24.78
C PRO A 255 54.68 -19.21 23.74
N SER A 256 54.25 -19.20 22.47
CA SER A 256 55.08 -19.15 21.24
C SER A 256 54.60 -20.10 20.14
N GLY A 257 54.37 -19.56 18.94
CA GLY A 257 54.23 -20.38 17.73
C GLY A 257 53.26 -19.84 16.67
N SER A 258 53.68 -18.79 15.97
CA SER A 258 53.46 -18.53 14.54
C SER A 258 52.49 -19.46 13.77
N HIS A 259 51.38 -18.91 13.27
CA HIS A 259 51.08 -18.87 11.82
C HIS A 259 49.74 -18.15 11.54
N ALA A 260 49.81 -17.12 10.70
CA ALA A 260 48.70 -16.59 9.91
C ALA A 260 48.57 -17.39 8.57
N PRO A 261 47.65 -17.09 7.64
CA PRO A 261 46.51 -16.17 7.68
C PRO A 261 45.20 -16.78 7.11
N HIS A 262 44.15 -15.96 7.09
CA HIS A 262 43.16 -15.78 6.00
C HIS A 262 41.68 -15.87 6.36
N HIS A 263 41.05 -14.73 6.09
CA HIS A 263 39.75 -14.50 5.48
C HIS A 263 38.46 -14.54 6.32
N ARG A 264 37.84 -13.35 6.25
CA ARG A 264 36.42 -13.06 6.01
C ARG A 264 35.48 -13.21 7.19
N GLY A 265 35.00 -12.03 7.59
CA GLY A 265 33.56 -11.78 7.61
C GLY A 265 32.92 -11.83 8.98
N ARG A 266 32.83 -10.68 9.64
CA ARG A 266 31.74 -10.33 10.55
C ARG A 266 31.70 -8.81 10.65
N SER A 267 30.60 -8.23 10.19
CA SER A 267 29.46 -7.83 11.03
C SER A 267 29.62 -6.41 11.53
N ARG A 268 28.60 -5.58 11.32
CA ARG A 268 27.73 -5.03 12.38
C ARG A 268 26.95 -3.85 11.81
N THR A 269 25.64 -4.00 11.65
CA THR A 269 24.56 -3.63 12.61
C THR A 269 24.12 -2.17 12.46
N LEU A 270 22.85 -1.96 12.86
CA LEU A 270 22.13 -0.71 13.09
C LEU A 270 21.28 -0.30 11.89
N GLY A 271 19.95 -0.19 11.99
CA GLY A 271 19.08 -0.35 13.13
C GLY A 271 17.63 -0.34 12.63
N VAL A 272 16.82 -1.27 13.13
CA VAL A 272 15.37 -1.24 12.94
C VAL A 272 14.80 -0.42 14.08
N SER A 273 14.34 0.79 13.75
CA SER A 273 13.58 1.65 14.65
C SER A 273 12.12 1.23 14.62
N PHE A 274 11.63 0.68 15.73
CA PHE A 274 10.21 0.53 16.02
C PHE A 274 9.72 1.81 16.71
N GLY A 275 9.02 2.69 15.99
CA GLY A 275 8.06 3.62 16.59
C GLY A 275 6.71 2.89 16.65
N GLY A 276 6.05 2.74 17.80
CA GLY A 276 5.77 3.80 18.76
C GLY A 276 4.31 4.18 18.55
N VAL A 277 3.41 3.37 19.09
CA VAL A 277 1.95 3.59 19.11
C VAL A 277 1.68 4.74 20.07
N GLU A 278 1.20 5.87 19.54
CA GLU A 278 0.70 6.99 20.35
C GLU A 278 -0.83 7.09 20.18
N LEU A 279 -1.51 6.77 21.28
CA LEU A 279 -2.93 7.02 21.52
C LEU A 279 -3.11 8.48 21.92
N GLY A 280 -3.91 9.25 21.20
CA GLY A 280 -4.43 10.52 21.72
C GLY A 280 -4.76 11.57 20.67
N ALA A 281 -6.06 11.75 20.40
CA ALA A 281 -6.76 13.04 20.44
C ALA A 281 -8.02 12.99 19.56
N LYS A 282 -9.16 13.04 20.25
CA LYS A 282 -10.52 13.12 19.73
C LYS A 282 -10.80 14.59 19.34
N PRO A 283 -11.17 14.93 18.10
CA PRO A 283 -11.62 16.28 17.77
C PRO A 283 -13.08 16.50 18.22
N PRO A 284 -13.45 17.73 18.66
CA PRO A 284 -14.79 18.02 19.17
C PRO A 284 -15.84 18.01 18.06
N LEU A 285 -16.98 17.38 18.36
CA LEU A 285 -18.21 17.45 17.60
C LEU A 285 -18.73 18.89 17.65
N HIS A 286 -18.62 19.59 16.52
CA HIS A 286 -19.34 20.84 16.32
C HIS A 286 -20.80 20.48 16.02
N GLN A 287 -21.68 20.66 17.00
CA GLN A 287 -23.10 20.83 16.77
C GLN A 287 -23.28 22.11 15.96
N SER A 288 -23.82 21.99 14.74
CA SER A 288 -24.55 23.08 14.09
C SER A 288 -26.02 22.68 14.09
N SER A 289 -26.77 23.32 14.99
CA SER A 289 -28.17 23.63 14.77
C SER A 289 -28.33 24.44 13.48
N TRP A 290 -29.50 24.30 12.85
CA TRP A 290 -29.99 24.88 11.59
C TRP A 290 -29.74 24.04 10.34
#